data_AF-A0A2E5PFE3-F1
#
_entry.id   AF-A0A2E5PFE3-F1
#
_cell.length_a   1.000
_cell.length_b   1.000
_cell.length_c   1.000
_cell.angle_alpha   90.00
_cell.angle_beta   90.00
_cell.angle_gamma   90.00
#
_symmetry.space_group_name_H-M   'P 1'
#
loop_
_entity.id
_entity.type
_entity.pdbx_description
1 polymer ?
#
loop_
_entity_poly.entity_id
_entity_poly.type
_entity_poly.pdbx_seq_one_letter_code
_entity_poly.pdbx_strand_id
1 'polypeptide(L)' 'MSFPVGMEVGREIADALGSWWEDRRQIIQPSEFILGEDNKVLASSYADGPLGRMQAGDVIQLINFYESR' A
#
# COMPACT_ATOMS: atom_id res chain seq x y z
N MET A 1 5.89 17.78 -0.51
CA MET A 1 5.20 16.57 -1.01
C MET A 1 4.87 16.84 -2.48
N SER A 2 5.26 15.97 -3.42
CA SER A 2 5.03 16.16 -4.85
C SER A 2 3.80 15.40 -5.39
N PHE A 3 3.10 14.66 -4.53
CA PHE A 3 1.94 13.84 -4.88
C PHE A 3 0.81 14.00 -3.85
N PRO A 4 -0.46 13.70 -4.22
CA PRO A 4 -1.59 13.75 -3.30
C PRO A 4 -1.46 12.74 -2.16
N VAL A 5 -1.93 13.12 -0.98
CA VAL A 5 -1.96 12.24 0.20
C VAL A 5 -3.40 12.09 0.67
N GLY A 6 -3.88 10.85 0.72
CA GLY A 6 -5.17 10.53 1.33
C GLY A 6 -5.10 10.70 2.85
N MET A 7 -6.12 11.32 3.43
CA MET A 7 -6.24 11.55 4.87
C MET A 7 -7.48 10.83 5.41
N GLU A 8 -7.60 10.74 6.74
CA GLU A 8 -8.80 10.24 7.43
C GLU A 8 -9.15 8.77 7.10
N VAL A 9 -8.12 7.92 6.98
CA VAL A 9 -8.31 6.46 6.87
C VAL A 9 -8.85 5.90 8.18
N GLY A 10 -10.18 5.83 8.28
CA GLY A 10 -10.91 5.24 9.39
C GLY A 10 -11.08 3.72 9.26
N ARG A 11 -11.75 3.13 10.27
CA ARG A 11 -11.93 1.68 10.37
C ARG A 11 -12.66 1.07 9.16
N GLU A 12 -13.66 1.75 8.62
CA GLU A 12 -14.38 1.29 7.43
C GLU A 12 -13.45 1.10 6.21
N ILE A 13 -12.56 2.07 5.97
CA ILE A 13 -11.58 1.99 4.88
C ILE A 13 -10.55 0.90 5.19
N ALA A 14 -10.09 0.80 6.44
CA ALA A 14 -9.18 -0.25 6.86
C ALA A 14 -9.75 -1.65 6.59
N ASP A 15 -11.02 -1.89 6.95
CA ASP A 15 -11.71 -3.16 6.74
C ASP A 15 -11.90 -3.44 5.24
N ALA A 16 -12.22 -2.42 4.43
CA ALA A 16 -12.34 -2.55 2.97
C ALA A 16 -11.01 -2.91 2.29
N LEU A 17 -9.88 -2.42 2.82
CA LEU A 17 -8.54 -2.72 2.34
C LEU A 17 -7.97 -4.04 2.90
N GLY A 18 -8.62 -4.63 3.90
CA GLY A 18 -8.08 -5.76 4.67
C GLY A 18 -6.85 -5.37 5.50
N SER A 19 -6.72 -4.09 5.85
CA SER A 19 -5.59 -3.56 6.61
C SER A 19 -5.56 -4.11 8.02
N TRP A 20 -4.37 -4.34 8.56
CA TRP A 20 -4.23 -4.59 9.99
C TRP A 20 -4.48 -3.28 10.75
N TRP A 21 -5.56 -3.27 11.52
CA TRP A 21 -5.90 -2.19 12.44
C TRP A 21 -5.19 -2.32 13.79
N GLU A 22 -4.63 -1.22 14.29
CA GLU A 22 -4.10 -1.15 15.64
C GLU A 22 -5.07 -0.42 16.58
N ASP A 23 -5.69 -1.18 17.49
CA ASP A 23 -6.76 -0.67 18.36
C ASP A 23 -6.30 0.39 19.37
N ARG A 24 -5.02 0.46 19.75
CA ARG A 24 -4.59 1.44 20.76
C ARG A 24 -4.47 2.84 20.18
N ARG A 25 -3.82 3.01 19.01
CA ARG A 25 -3.68 4.30 18.34
C ARG A 25 -4.80 4.60 17.34
N GLN A 26 -5.65 3.61 17.04
CA GLN A 26 -6.74 3.74 16.06
C GLN A 26 -6.20 4.13 14.68
N ILE A 27 -5.20 3.39 14.22
CA ILE A 27 -4.55 3.60 12.91
C ILE A 27 -4.47 2.29 12.13
N ILE A 28 -4.37 2.41 10.81
CA ILE A 28 -3.91 1.31 9.98
C ILE A 28 -2.40 1.10 10.12
N GLN A 29 -1.99 -0.16 10.08
CA GLN A 29 -0.62 -0.54 9.76
C GLN A 29 -0.40 -0.49 8.24
N PRO A 30 0.86 -0.48 7.76
CA PRO A 30 1.13 -0.36 6.32
C PRO A 30 0.39 -1.41 5.49
N SER A 31 -0.39 -0.93 4.53
CA SER A 31 -1.06 -1.70 3.48
C SER A 31 -0.68 -1.05 2.16
N GLU A 32 0.20 -1.70 1.41
CA GLU A 32 0.85 -1.12 0.24
C GLU A 32 0.40 -1.89 -1.00
N PHE A 33 0.01 -1.17 -2.04
CA PHE A 33 -0.53 -1.74 -3.27
C PHE A 33 0.15 -1.13 -4.49
N ILE A 34 0.41 -1.95 -5.50
CA ILE A 34 0.74 -1.51 -6.86
C ILE A 34 -0.45 -1.85 -7.73
N LEU A 35 -1.01 -0.83 -8.40
CA LEU A 35 -2.15 -0.97 -9.29
C LEU A 35 -1.69 -0.92 -10.75
N GLY A 36 -2.27 -1.79 -11.58
CA GLY A 36 -2.13 -1.72 -13.03
C GLY A 36 -3.09 -0.69 -13.64
N GLU A 37 -2.91 -0.40 -14.93
CA GLU A 37 -3.75 0.54 -15.68
C GLU A 37 -5.23 0.13 -15.73
N ASP A 38 -5.51 -1.17 -15.56
CA ASP A 38 -6.87 -1.73 -15.50
C ASP A 38 -7.49 -1.69 -14.10
N ASN A 39 -6.86 -0.96 -13.16
CA ASN A 39 -7.23 -0.85 -11.75
C ASN A 39 -7.18 -2.20 -10.99
N LYS A 40 -6.47 -3.20 -11.50
CA LYS A 40 -6.22 -4.44 -10.74
C LYS A 40 -4.97 -4.31 -9.88
N VAL A 41 -4.99 -4.99 -8.73
CA VAL A 41 -3.82 -5.13 -7.87
C VAL A 41 -2.81 -6.05 -8.54
N LEU A 42 -1.63 -5.53 -8.85
CA LEU A 42 -0.50 -6.30 -9.38
C LEU A 42 0.35 -6.90 -8.26
N ALA A 43 0.51 -6.16 -7.17
CA ALA A 43 1.23 -6.58 -5.97
C ALA A 43 0.65 -5.90 -4.72
N SER A 44 0.74 -6.59 -3.59
CA SER A 44 0.34 -6.07 -2.29
C SER A 44 1.31 -6.50 -1.19
N SER A 45 1.57 -5.63 -0.22
CA SER A 45 2.28 -5.97 1.02
C SER A 45 1.47 -5.50 2.22
N TYR A 46 1.45 -6.32 3.26
CA TYR A 46 0.87 -6.02 4.55
C TYR A 46 1.93 -6.24 5.62
N ALA A 47 2.06 -5.26 6.50
CA ALA A 47 3.14 -5.20 7.46
C ALA A 47 2.64 -4.72 8.83
N ASP A 48 3.41 -5.00 9.88
CA ASP A 48 3.25 -4.37 11.19
C ASP A 48 4.52 -3.56 11.51
N GLY A 49 4.32 -2.30 11.88
CA GLY A 49 5.40 -1.41 12.26
C GLY A 49 6.39 -1.12 11.12
N PRO A 50 7.72 -1.25 11.34
CA PRO A 50 8.73 -0.89 10.36
C PRO A 50 9.13 -2.02 9.40
N LEU A 51 8.68 -3.26 9.63
CA LEU A 51 9.14 -4.43 8.87
C LEU A 51 8.28 -4.68 7.64
N GLY A 52 8.86 -5.22 6.56
CA GLY A 52 8.10 -5.71 5.40
C GLY A 52 7.53 -4.65 4.46
N ARG A 53 7.97 -3.39 4.57
CA ARG A 53 7.56 -2.31 3.67
C ARG A 53 8.19 -2.43 2.29
N MET A 54 7.47 -1.99 1.27
CA MET A 54 8.01 -1.89 -0.08
C MET A 54 9.16 -0.89 -0.13
N GLN A 55 10.28 -1.29 -0.70
CA GLN A 55 11.39 -0.39 -0.99
C GLN A 55 11.15 0.28 -2.34
N ALA A 56 11.30 1.60 -2.41
CA ALA A 56 11.04 2.36 -3.63
C ALA A 56 11.84 1.86 -4.84
N GLY A 57 13.09 1.45 -4.64
CA GLY A 57 13.94 0.90 -5.70
C GLY A 57 13.40 -0.42 -6.27
N ASP A 58 12.82 -1.27 -5.43
CA ASP A 58 12.25 -2.55 -5.85
C ASP A 58 10.92 -2.33 -6.59
N VAL A 59 10.11 -1.35 -6.14
CA VAL A 59 8.88 -0.93 -6.82
C VAL A 59 9.19 -0.43 -8.23
N ILE A 60 10.21 0.42 -8.39
CA ILE A 60 10.63 0.92 -9.71
C ILE A 60 11.08 -0.22 -10.63
N GLN A 61 11.87 -1.16 -10.11
CA GLN A 61 12.30 -2.33 -10.88
C GLN A 61 11.13 -3.17 -11.35
N LEU A 62 10.15 -3.41 -10.47
CA LEU A 62 8.96 -4.19 -10.79
C LEU A 62 8.09 -3.50 -11.84
N ILE A 63 7.86 -2.19 -11.70
CA ILE A 63 7.11 -1.40 -12.70
C ILE A 63 7.80 -1.48 -14.06
N ASN A 64 9.11 -1.21 -14.13
CA ASN A 64 9.86 -1.28 -15.39
C ASN A 64 9.78 -2.67 -16.05
N PHE A 65 9.74 -3.74 -15.26
CA PHE A 65 9.57 -5.09 -15.77
C PHE A 65 8.19 -5.32 -16.38
N TYR A 66 7.11 -4.83 -15.76
CA TYR A 66 5.76 -4.93 -16.33
C TYR A 66 5.61 -4.09 -17.60
N GLU A 67 6.16 -2.88 -17.62
CA GLU A 67 6.10 -1.94 -18.76
C GLU A 67 6.95 -2.38 -19.97
N SER A 68 7.95 -3.25 -19.76
CA SER A 68 8.80 -3.77 -20.86
C SER A 68 8.13 -4.84 -21.73
N ARG A 69 6.91 -5.26 -21.39
CA ARG A 69 6.15 -6.29 -22.10
C ARG A 69 5.17 -5.69 -23.09
#